data_AF-A0A7J7LKZ3-F1
#
_entry.id   AF-A0A7J7LKZ3-F1
#
_cell.length_a   1.000
_cell.length_b   1.000
_cell.length_c   1.000
_cell.angle_alpha   90.00
_cell.angle_beta   90.00
_cell.angle_gamma   90.00
#
_symmetry.space_group_name_H-M   'P 1'
#
loop_
_entity.id
_entity.type
_entity.pdbx_description
1 polymer ?
#
loop_
_entity_poly.entity_id
_entity_poly.type
_entity_poly.pdbx_seq_one_letter_code
_entity_poly.pdbx_strand_id
1 'polypeptide(L)'
;MESKAISVSLCFFFVLVVFEASVPVNGGRVLIQTKPDPTDAAATARWLISQNSWGVLSTISSDLGGAPFGNVVSFSDGVLDKGYGIPYFYLTALDPTASNALKDARSSLTVSEFTLGTCGKKDPENPTCAKITLTGKVRLDVNPDYKQS
;
A
#
# COMPACT_ATOMS: atom_id res chain seq x y z
N MET A 1 6.14 -11.36 -55.29
CA MET A 1 6.58 -12.03 -54.03
C MET A 1 6.62 -11.03 -52.86
N GLU A 2 5.77 -9.99 -52.85
CA GLU A 2 5.87 -8.89 -51.86
C GLU A 2 4.63 -8.76 -50.96
N SER A 3 3.47 -9.29 -51.38
CA SER A 3 2.21 -9.17 -50.63
C SER A 3 2.16 -9.99 -49.32
N LYS A 4 2.86 -11.13 -49.25
CA LYS A 4 2.92 -11.97 -48.05
C LYS A 4 3.74 -11.35 -46.92
N ALA A 5 4.80 -10.61 -47.24
CA ALA A 5 5.68 -9.99 -46.25
C ALA A 5 4.97 -8.85 -45.48
N ILE A 6 4.12 -8.08 -46.17
CA ILE A 6 3.36 -6.97 -45.58
C ILE A 6 2.27 -7.49 -44.64
N SER A 7 1.58 -8.57 -45.02
CA SER A 7 0.54 -9.20 -44.18
C SER A 7 1.12 -9.83 -42.90
N VAL A 8 2.28 -10.48 -43.00
CA VAL A 8 2.97 -11.05 -41.83
C VAL A 8 3.46 -9.96 -40.89
N SER A 9 3.97 -8.84 -41.43
CA SER A 9 4.44 -7.70 -40.64
C SER A 9 3.28 -7.00 -39.90
N LEU A 10 2.13 -6.79 -40.56
CA LEU A 10 0.93 -6.23 -39.93
C LEU A 10 0.41 -7.12 -38.79
N CYS A 11 0.38 -8.45 -38.98
CA CYS A 11 -0.02 -9.39 -37.93
C CYS A 11 0.95 -9.38 -36.75
N PHE A 12 2.26 -9.28 -37.00
CA PHE A 12 3.26 -9.19 -35.92
C PHE A 12 3.12 -7.90 -35.10
N PHE A 13 2.88 -6.77 -35.77
CA PHE A 13 2.61 -5.50 -35.09
C PHE A 13 1.30 -5.54 -34.31
N PHE A 14 0.24 -6.16 -34.83
CA PHE A 14 -1.03 -6.31 -34.11
C PHE A 14 -0.90 -7.21 -32.88
N VAL A 15 -0.11 -8.29 -32.96
CA VAL A 15 0.15 -9.19 -31.83
C VAL A 15 1.01 -8.52 -30.75
N LEU A 16 1.98 -7.69 -31.12
CA LEU A 16 2.80 -6.93 -30.16
C LEU A 16 1.99 -5.85 -29.42
N VAL A 17 1.07 -5.17 -30.11
CA VAL A 17 0.22 -4.12 -29.49
C VAL A 17 -0.81 -4.73 -28.53
N VAL A 18 -1.30 -5.94 -28.80
CA VAL A 18 -2.25 -6.62 -27.88
C VAL A 18 -1.54 -7.14 -26.62
N PHE A 19 -0.25 -7.47 -26.70
CA PHE A 19 0.49 -8.00 -25.53
C PHE A 19 0.85 -6.93 -24.49
N GLU A 20 0.96 -5.66 -24.89
CA GLU A 20 1.19 -4.52 -23.98
C GLU A 20 -0.08 -4.10 -23.20
N ALA A 21 -1.28 -4.50 -23.65
CA ALA A 21 -2.54 -4.02 -23.08
C ALA A 21 -3.04 -4.80 -21.85
N SER A 22 -2.33 -5.83 -21.38
CA SER A 22 -2.84 -6.71 -20.32
C SER A 22 -1.82 -7.14 -19.28
N VAL A 23 -0.79 -6.35 -18.99
CA VAL A 23 -0.11 -6.50 -17.70
C VAL A 23 -1.00 -5.80 -16.66
N PRO A 24 -1.76 -6.53 -15.82
CA PRO A 24 -2.33 -5.88 -14.66
C PRO A 24 -1.14 -5.33 -13.87
N VAL A 25 -1.02 -4.00 -13.79
CA VAL A 25 -0.16 -3.34 -12.81
C VAL A 25 -0.82 -3.59 -11.46
N ASN A 26 -0.75 -4.83 -10.99
CA ASN A 26 -0.97 -5.14 -9.59
C ASN A 26 0.25 -4.54 -8.89
N GLY A 27 0.14 -3.27 -8.48
CA GLY A 27 1.10 -2.63 -7.57
C GLY A 27 1.13 -3.28 -6.17
N GLY A 28 0.49 -4.44 -6.01
CA GLY A 28 0.60 -5.28 -4.85
C GLY A 28 1.97 -5.95 -4.81
N ARG A 29 2.60 -5.92 -3.64
CA ARG A 29 3.73 -6.80 -3.34
C ARG A 29 3.34 -8.24 -3.68
N VAL A 30 4.28 -9.03 -4.22
CA VAL A 30 4.08 -10.48 -4.34
C VAL A 30 3.74 -11.00 -2.94
N LEU A 31 2.58 -11.64 -2.80
CA LEU A 31 2.14 -12.21 -1.54
C LEU A 31 3.04 -13.40 -1.22
N ILE A 32 4.13 -13.15 -0.49
CA ILE A 32 5.12 -14.17 -0.15
C ILE A 32 4.65 -15.00 1.04
N GLN A 33 3.81 -14.43 1.90
CA GLN A 33 3.35 -15.08 3.13
C GLN A 33 1.88 -15.45 3.06
N THR A 34 1.58 -16.71 3.41
CA THR A 34 0.21 -17.18 3.57
C THR A 34 -0.50 -16.45 4.70
N LYS A 35 -1.79 -16.18 4.50
CA LYS A 35 -2.64 -15.56 5.53
C LYS A 35 -2.63 -16.42 6.81
N PRO A 36 -2.26 -15.87 7.97
CA PRO A 36 -2.29 -16.57 9.25
C PRO A 36 -3.69 -17.03 9.65
N ASP A 37 -3.77 -17.90 10.65
CA ASP A 37 -5.04 -18.25 11.28
C ASP A 37 -5.71 -16.97 11.82
N PRO A 38 -6.97 -16.66 11.44
CA PRO A 38 -7.66 -15.46 11.92
C PRO A 38 -7.81 -15.39 13.45
N THR A 39 -7.70 -16.52 14.16
CA THR A 39 -7.71 -16.56 15.63
C THR A 39 -6.42 -16.02 16.24
N ASP A 40 -5.30 -16.05 15.51
CA ASP A 40 -4.07 -15.33 15.85
C ASP A 40 -4.15 -13.89 15.30
N ALA A 41 -4.82 -13.04 16.08
CA ALA A 41 -5.02 -11.64 15.72
C ALA A 41 -3.69 -10.88 15.53
N ALA A 42 -2.66 -11.23 16.31
CA ALA A 42 -1.36 -10.56 16.23
C ALA A 42 -0.60 -10.95 14.97
N ALA A 43 -0.58 -12.24 14.63
CA ALA A 43 0.02 -12.70 13.37
C ALA A 43 -0.73 -12.12 12.17
N THR A 44 -2.07 -12.13 12.20
CA THR A 44 -2.90 -11.56 11.12
C THR A 44 -2.65 -10.06 10.95
N ALA A 45 -2.52 -9.31 12.04
CA ALA A 45 -2.18 -7.89 12.01
C ALA A 45 -0.81 -7.62 11.37
N ARG A 46 0.23 -8.36 11.78
CA ARG A 46 1.59 -8.24 11.21
C ARG A 46 1.62 -8.61 9.74
N TRP A 47 0.96 -9.71 9.39
CA TRP A 47 0.80 -10.13 8.00
C TRP A 47 0.16 -9.01 7.19
N LEU A 48 -0.98 -8.47 7.64
CA LEU A 48 -1.71 -7.45 6.89
C LEU A 48 -0.88 -6.17 6.66
N ILE A 49 -0.08 -5.76 7.65
CA ILE A 49 0.86 -4.64 7.51
C ILE A 49 1.99 -4.96 6.54
N SER A 50 2.61 -6.14 6.63
CA SER A 50 3.73 -6.52 5.76
C SER A 50 3.35 -6.68 4.28
N GLN A 51 2.11 -7.11 4.01
CA GLN A 51 1.63 -7.37 2.64
C GLN A 51 1.15 -6.09 1.94
N ASN A 52 0.74 -5.06 2.70
CA ASN A 52 0.30 -3.79 2.12
C ASN A 52 1.48 -2.84 1.86
N SER A 53 1.37 -2.04 0.80
CA SER A 53 2.34 -0.99 0.44
C SER A 53 1.77 0.43 0.58
N TRP A 54 0.48 0.54 0.91
CA TRP A 54 -0.23 1.79 1.06
C TRP A 54 -1.42 1.63 2.01
N GLY A 55 -1.89 2.75 2.56
CA GLY A 55 -3.05 2.81 3.44
C GLY A 55 -3.59 4.21 3.60
N VAL A 56 -4.55 4.38 4.50
CA VAL A 56 -5.08 5.70 4.87
C VAL A 56 -4.48 6.13 6.20
N LEU A 57 -3.65 7.16 6.19
CA LEU A 57 -3.11 7.79 7.38
C LEU A 57 -4.01 8.98 7.76
N SER A 58 -4.60 8.90 8.96
CA SER A 58 -5.45 9.94 9.51
C SER A 58 -4.69 10.77 10.54
N THR A 59 -4.78 12.09 10.41
CA THR A 59 -4.14 13.10 11.26
C THR A 59 -5.17 14.14 11.71
N ILE A 60 -4.78 15.03 12.63
CA ILE A 60 -5.65 16.11 13.14
C ILE A 60 -5.26 17.39 12.40
N SER A 61 -6.18 17.93 11.61
CA SER A 61 -5.90 19.12 10.79
C SER A 61 -5.96 20.39 11.61
N SER A 62 -4.83 21.09 11.73
CA SER A 62 -4.81 22.43 12.34
C SER A 62 -5.57 23.46 11.49
N ASP A 63 -5.52 23.29 10.17
CA ASP A 63 -6.02 24.28 9.21
C ASP A 63 -7.54 24.15 9.04
N LEU A 64 -8.11 23.00 9.42
CA LEU A 64 -9.54 22.72 9.46
C LEU A 64 -10.08 22.66 10.91
N GLY A 65 -9.49 23.42 11.82
CA GLY A 65 -10.03 23.59 13.18
C GLY A 65 -10.05 22.31 14.04
N GLY A 66 -9.11 21.39 13.80
CA GLY A 66 -9.01 20.11 14.52
C GLY A 66 -9.81 18.97 13.90
N ALA A 67 -10.35 19.14 12.69
CA ALA A 67 -11.07 18.07 11.99
C ALA A 67 -10.13 16.87 11.68
N PRO A 68 -10.64 15.62 11.73
CA PRO A 68 -9.90 14.46 11.28
C PRO A 68 -9.64 14.54 9.77
N PHE A 69 -8.41 14.30 9.36
CA PHE A 69 -7.98 14.37 7.97
C PHE A 69 -7.31 13.07 7.56
N GLY A 70 -7.94 12.31 6.67
CA GLY A 70 -7.40 11.08 6.10
C GLY A 70 -6.75 11.32 4.75
N ASN A 71 -5.53 10.82 4.55
CA ASN A 71 -4.84 10.85 3.27
C ASN A 71 -4.33 9.45 2.89
N VAL A 72 -4.28 9.17 1.59
CA VAL A 72 -3.67 7.94 1.07
C VAL A 72 -2.16 8.12 1.08
N VAL A 73 -1.45 7.21 1.75
CA VAL A 73 0.01 7.25 1.85
C VAL A 73 0.61 5.90 1.51
N SER A 74 1.76 5.91 0.86
CA SER A 74 2.61 4.73 0.72
C SER A 74 3.38 4.50 2.01
N PHE A 75 3.58 3.24 2.37
CA PHE A 75 4.39 2.86 3.51
C PHE A 75 5.13 1.55 3.26
N SER A 76 6.12 1.27 4.10
CA SER A 76 6.81 -0.02 4.16
C SER A 76 7.11 -0.36 5.60
N ASP A 77 7.01 -1.64 5.98
CA ASP A 77 7.44 -2.14 7.28
C ASP A 77 8.82 -2.80 7.28
N GLY A 78 9.48 -2.79 6.11
CA GLY A 78 10.78 -3.41 5.84
C GLY A 78 10.87 -4.00 4.44
N VAL A 79 12.02 -4.59 4.14
CA VAL A 79 12.17 -5.44 2.95
C VAL A 79 11.41 -6.76 3.15
N LEU A 80 11.14 -7.45 2.04
CA LEU A 80 10.46 -8.75 2.06
C LEU A 80 11.13 -9.71 3.06
N ASP A 81 10.31 -10.41 3.85
CA ASP A 81 10.70 -11.33 4.94
C ASP A 81 11.51 -10.74 6.10
N LYS A 82 11.76 -9.43 6.11
CA LYS A 82 12.44 -8.71 7.21
C LYS A 82 11.60 -7.54 7.71
N GLY A 83 10.29 -7.57 7.49
CA GLY A 83 9.34 -6.62 8.02
C GLY A 83 9.21 -6.78 9.53
N TYR A 84 9.31 -5.68 10.27
CA TYR A 84 9.18 -5.69 11.74
C TYR A 84 7.76 -5.29 12.21
N GLY A 85 6.85 -5.01 11.28
CA GLY A 85 5.49 -4.54 11.58
C GLY A 85 5.43 -3.07 12.03
N ILE A 86 6.47 -2.28 11.73
CA ILE A 86 6.53 -0.84 12.00
C ILE A 86 6.37 -0.09 10.68
N PRO A 87 5.22 0.58 10.43
CA PRO A 87 5.03 1.34 9.19
C PRO A 87 5.93 2.58 9.14
N TYR A 88 6.78 2.66 8.13
CA TYR A 88 7.56 3.85 7.77
C TYR A 88 6.95 4.54 6.55
N PHE A 89 6.89 5.86 6.61
CA PHE A 89 6.34 6.71 5.56
C PHE A 89 7.42 7.65 5.05
N TYR A 90 7.38 7.94 3.75
CA TYR A 90 8.23 8.97 3.16
C TYR A 90 7.35 10.14 2.73
N LEU A 91 7.26 11.16 3.59
CA LEU A 91 6.37 12.30 3.42
C LEU A 91 7.16 13.61 3.43
N THR A 92 6.75 14.55 2.57
CA THR A 92 7.25 15.94 2.59
C THR A 92 6.43 16.78 3.56
N ALA A 93 7.04 17.77 4.20
CA ALA A 93 6.32 18.74 5.05
C ALA A 93 5.31 19.60 4.25
N LEU A 94 5.38 19.59 2.91
CA LEU A 94 4.38 20.20 2.03
C LEU A 94 3.07 19.38 1.95
N ASP A 95 3.09 18.11 2.35
CA ASP A 95 1.91 17.27 2.45
C ASP A 95 1.13 17.64 3.73
N PRO A 96 -0.19 17.92 3.64
CA PRO A 96 -0.99 18.26 4.82
C PRO A 96 -0.91 17.21 5.94
N THR A 97 -0.79 15.94 5.61
CA THR A 97 -0.66 14.82 6.57
C THR A 97 0.60 14.97 7.40
N ALA A 98 1.74 15.23 6.77
CA ALA A 98 3.00 15.43 7.48
C ALA A 98 2.97 16.73 8.29
N SER A 99 2.50 17.83 7.68
CA SER A 99 2.34 19.12 8.37
C SER A 99 1.47 19.01 9.63
N ASN A 100 0.34 18.30 9.52
CA ASN A 100 -0.56 18.01 10.64
C ASN A 100 0.12 17.15 11.70
N ALA A 101 0.78 16.05 11.31
CA ALA A 101 1.47 15.15 12.22
C ALA A 101 2.64 15.82 12.98
N LEU A 102 3.27 16.83 12.39
CA LEU A 102 4.30 17.64 13.06
C LEU A 102 3.72 18.55 14.15
N LYS A 103 2.49 19.03 13.97
CA LYS A 103 1.80 19.89 14.95
C LYS A 103 1.11 19.08 16.05
N ASP A 104 0.40 18.02 15.67
CA ASP A 104 -0.18 17.03 16.58
C ASP A 104 0.10 15.63 16.06
N ALA A 105 0.98 14.94 16.76
CA ALA A 105 1.44 13.65 16.32
C ALA A 105 0.42 12.51 16.46
N ARG A 106 -0.74 12.72 17.11
CA ARG A 106 -1.77 11.68 17.22
C ARG A 106 -2.29 11.33 15.83
N SER A 107 -2.24 10.05 15.49
CA SER A 107 -2.59 9.59 14.15
C SER A 107 -3.08 8.15 14.16
N SER A 108 -3.73 7.74 13.08
CA SER A 108 -4.09 6.34 12.84
C SER A 108 -3.83 5.92 11.41
N LEU A 109 -3.23 4.75 11.20
CA LEU A 109 -3.08 4.12 9.88
C LEU A 109 -4.13 3.02 9.73
N THR A 110 -4.95 3.08 8.69
CA THR A 110 -5.87 2.00 8.32
C THR A 110 -5.45 1.33 7.02
N VAL A 111 -5.41 0.00 7.02
CA VAL A 111 -5.16 -0.83 5.83
C VAL A 111 -6.24 -1.91 5.69
N SER A 112 -6.47 -2.35 4.47
CA SER A 112 -7.47 -3.37 4.13
C SER A 112 -6.82 -4.54 3.42
N GLU A 113 -7.30 -5.76 3.67
CA GLU A 113 -6.92 -6.96 2.93
C GLU A 113 -7.48 -6.93 1.50
N PHE A 114 -8.58 -6.20 1.28
CA PHE A 114 -9.28 -6.20 0.00
C PHE A 114 -8.38 -5.77 -1.16
N THR A 115 -7.48 -4.84 -0.90
CA THR A 115 -6.50 -4.31 -1.87
C THR A 115 -5.47 -5.36 -2.31
N LEU A 116 -5.31 -6.45 -1.55
CA LEU A 116 -4.44 -7.58 -1.84
C LEU A 116 -5.12 -8.61 -2.77
N GLY A 117 -6.43 -8.51 -2.98
CA GLY A 117 -7.21 -9.46 -3.79
C GLY A 117 -7.46 -10.82 -3.14
N THR A 118 -7.05 -11.02 -1.88
CA THR A 118 -7.20 -12.31 -1.16
C THR A 118 -8.59 -12.53 -0.57
N CYS A 119 -9.45 -11.51 -0.56
CA CYS A 119 -10.81 -11.60 -0.02
C CYS A 119 -11.80 -12.34 -0.93
N GLY A 120 -11.42 -12.70 -2.16
CA GLY A 120 -12.30 -13.35 -3.12
C GLY A 120 -13.47 -12.45 -3.51
N LYS A 121 -14.71 -12.95 -3.40
CA LYS A 121 -15.94 -12.20 -3.73
C LYS A 121 -16.55 -11.46 -2.54
N LYS A 122 -15.88 -11.43 -1.39
CA LYS A 122 -16.41 -10.80 -0.18
C LYS A 122 -16.27 -9.29 -0.28
N ASP A 123 -17.27 -8.60 0.25
CA ASP A 123 -17.23 -7.16 0.43
C ASP A 123 -16.08 -6.73 1.38
N PRO A 124 -15.41 -5.58 1.15
CA PRO A 124 -14.36 -5.07 2.05
C PRO A 124 -14.81 -4.86 3.51
N GLU A 125 -16.11 -4.70 3.76
CA GLU A 125 -16.66 -4.58 5.11
C GLU A 125 -16.91 -5.92 5.79
N ASN A 126 -16.91 -7.03 5.04
CA ASN A 126 -17.09 -8.36 5.59
C ASN A 126 -15.96 -8.68 6.58
N PRO A 127 -16.25 -9.11 7.83
CA PRO A 127 -15.22 -9.32 8.85
C PRO A 127 -14.20 -10.41 8.52
N THR A 128 -14.51 -11.29 7.55
CA THR A 128 -13.56 -12.31 7.07
C THR A 128 -12.56 -11.77 6.03
N CYS A 129 -12.82 -10.57 5.48
CA CYS A 129 -11.85 -9.75 4.75
C CYS A 129 -11.23 -8.78 5.75
N ALA A 130 -10.00 -9.08 6.19
CA ALA A 130 -9.42 -8.40 7.33
C ALA A 130 -9.14 -6.92 7.04
N LYS A 131 -9.24 -6.10 8.07
CA LYS A 131 -8.80 -4.70 8.08
C LYS A 131 -8.25 -4.38 9.45
N ILE A 132 -7.29 -3.47 9.51
CA ILE A 132 -6.70 -3.04 10.78
C ILE A 132 -6.52 -1.53 10.78
N THR A 133 -6.75 -0.92 11.95
CA THR A 133 -6.43 0.47 12.24
C THR A 133 -5.39 0.50 13.36
N LEU A 134 -4.16 0.89 13.04
CA LEU A 134 -3.11 1.14 14.01
C LEU A 134 -3.25 2.57 14.51
N THR A 135 -3.53 2.75 15.80
CA THR A 135 -3.63 4.08 16.42
C THR A 135 -2.36 4.35 17.23
N GLY A 136 -1.78 5.54 17.09
CA GLY A 136 -0.55 5.87 17.78
C GLY A 136 -0.10 7.30 17.53
N LYS A 137 1.22 7.46 17.47
CA LYS A 137 1.83 8.76 17.16
C LYS A 137 2.84 8.63 16.03
N VAL A 138 2.72 9.48 15.02
CA VAL A 138 3.74 9.60 13.97
C VAL A 138 4.95 10.35 14.55
N ARG A 139 6.14 9.92 14.15
CA ARG A 139 7.42 10.47 14.60
C ARG A 139 8.31 10.68 13.40
N LEU A 140 9.08 11.77 13.41
CA LEU A 140 10.20 11.93 12.50
C LEU A 140 11.27 10.91 12.90
N ASP A 141 11.72 10.13 11.93
CA ASP A 141 12.89 9.29 12.10
C ASP A 141 14.14 10.15 11.92
N VAL A 142 14.85 10.42 13.02
CA VAL A 142 16.06 11.24 13.05
C VAL A 142 17.32 10.38 13.08
N ASN A 143 17.27 9.19 12.49
CA ASN A 143 18.44 8.31 12.42
C ASN A 143 19.48 8.85 11.41
N PRO A 144 20.68 9.25 11.86
CA PRO A 144 21.74 9.76 10.98
C PRO A 144 22.32 8.67 10.05
N ASP A 145 22.06 7.39 10.31
CA ASP A 145 22.59 6.26 9.52
C ASP A 145 21.67 5.83 8.37
N TYR A 146 20.50 6.47 8.20
CA TYR A 146 19.58 6.15 7.11
C TYR A 146 20.04 6.80 5.79
N LYS A 147 20.86 6.09 5.01
CA LYS A 147 21.02 6.40 3.58
C LYS A 147 19.78 5.96 2.83
N GLN A 148 19.11 6.91 2.18
CA GLN A 148 18.04 6.66 1.21
C GLN A 148 18.52 5.60 0.21
N SER A 149 18.00 4.37 0.31
CA SER A 149 18.30 3.27 -0.60
C SER A 149 17.68 3.49 -1.97
#